data_AF-A0A2W5VQP6-F1
#
_entry.id   AF-A0A2W5VQP6-F1
#
_cell.length_a   1.000
_cell.length_b   1.000
_cell.length_c   1.000
_cell.angle_alpha   90.00
_cell.angle_beta   90.00
_cell.angle_gamma   90.00
#
_symmetry.space_group_name_H-M   'P 1'
#
loop_
_entity.id
_entity.type
_entity.pdbx_description
1 polymer ?
#
loop_
_entity_poly.entity_id
_entity_poly.type
_entity_poly.pdbx_seq_one_letter_code
_entity_poly.pdbx_strand_id
1 'polypeptide(L)'
;MVMRGLLLITTVLATACGLEPTARQRQEIYGGTFAPADDAVFFLELSADNDAGTTCSAALIAPRTLLTAAHCVDPAVFGAQRVRVLATNAPVADGGTFVAIDTVRLHPGWNAARLENDLALLLLPEASAATPLAWRTQNLVHRAGLEVRAIGYGRTEDGTVGVRQAARVRVQEVTPGTLRIGDLIETGICFGDSGGPSLLDDELVGIHSAARSSACNDGFDARVDVAAPFIRAWLAQFEDACLPNGLCAETACLAPDPDCLALGAPCVDEQACPSRACTTDAQHPAPYCSRPCTDAGECGPLSCDPRVGRCQFPQLPEAGPLERCVPGQTFCAQGTQCVNERCERLCTTDADCGGMTCETGASGLKRCAGAPGTLPRLGVVKLPAAGCSTGSGFLTLVALLLFRRRRLV
;
A
#
# COMPACT_ATOMS: atom_id res chain seq x y z
N MET A 1 -103.02 9.48 8.78
CA MET A 1 -102.39 10.73 9.26
C MET A 1 -101.07 10.37 9.93
N VAL A 2 -100.09 11.27 9.94
CA VAL A 2 -98.67 11.02 10.30
C VAL A 2 -97.96 10.09 9.29
N MET A 3 -96.98 10.65 8.58
CA MET A 3 -96.18 9.96 7.56
C MET A 3 -94.78 9.71 8.12
N ARG A 4 -94.39 8.43 8.27
CA ARG A 4 -93.04 8.06 8.75
C ARG A 4 -92.04 8.05 7.58
N GLY A 5 -91.38 9.18 7.35
CA GLY A 5 -90.21 9.24 6.47
C GLY A 5 -89.02 8.54 7.12
N LEU A 6 -88.43 7.55 6.43
CA LEU A 6 -87.24 6.84 6.88
C LEU A 6 -85.99 7.55 6.33
N LEU A 7 -85.15 8.09 7.20
CA LEU A 7 -83.95 8.82 6.78
C LEU A 7 -82.80 7.83 6.48
N LEU A 8 -82.53 7.59 5.19
CA LEU A 8 -81.40 6.78 4.74
C LEU A 8 -80.09 7.57 4.87
N ILE A 9 -79.31 7.29 5.92
CA ILE A 9 -77.96 7.82 6.11
C ILE A 9 -76.98 6.92 5.35
N THR A 10 -76.58 7.35 4.14
CA THR A 10 -75.51 6.69 3.37
C THR A 10 -74.14 7.08 3.91
N THR A 11 -73.55 6.24 4.75
CA THR A 11 -72.15 6.37 5.17
C THR A 11 -71.22 6.10 4.00
N VAL A 12 -70.62 7.15 3.44
CA VAL A 12 -69.52 7.03 2.48
C VAL A 12 -68.28 6.61 3.24
N LEU A 13 -67.88 5.33 3.12
CA LEU A 13 -66.56 4.90 3.55
C LEU A 13 -65.53 5.47 2.57
N ALA A 14 -64.93 6.60 2.94
CA ALA A 14 -63.70 7.05 2.31
C ALA A 14 -62.59 6.06 2.67
N THR A 15 -62.30 5.12 1.77
CA THR A 15 -61.11 4.26 1.87
C THR A 15 -59.87 5.11 1.67
N ALA A 16 -59.37 5.69 2.77
CA ALA A 16 -58.04 6.29 2.78
C ALA A 16 -57.03 5.19 2.43
N CYS A 17 -56.40 5.29 1.26
CA CYS A 17 -55.20 4.49 0.99
C CYS A 17 -54.18 4.84 2.08
N GLY A 18 -53.77 3.83 2.84
CA GLY A 18 -52.64 3.94 3.73
C GLY A 18 -51.38 4.17 2.91
N LEU A 19 -51.02 5.44 2.72
CA LEU A 19 -49.62 5.80 2.57
C LEU A 19 -48.96 5.43 3.89
N GLU A 20 -48.32 4.26 3.91
CA GLU A 20 -47.36 3.93 4.95
C GLU A 20 -46.35 5.09 5.01
N PRO A 21 -46.02 5.62 6.20
CA PRO A 21 -44.97 6.61 6.30
C PRO A 21 -43.67 5.93 5.86
N THR A 22 -43.19 6.27 4.66
CA THR A 22 -41.93 5.77 4.13
C THR A 22 -40.86 6.02 5.17
N ALA A 23 -40.35 4.95 5.78
CA ALA A 23 -39.40 5.05 6.88
C ALA A 23 -38.19 5.86 6.40
N ARG A 24 -38.06 7.11 6.86
CA ARG A 24 -37.00 8.05 6.47
C ARG A 24 -35.67 7.37 6.84
N GLN A 25 -34.98 6.85 5.82
CA GLN A 25 -33.88 5.90 6.02
C GLN A 25 -32.80 6.57 6.86
N ARG A 26 -32.41 5.93 7.98
CA ARG A 26 -31.79 6.61 9.12
C ARG A 26 -30.41 7.19 8.81
N GLN A 27 -30.14 8.39 9.32
CA GLN A 27 -28.98 9.22 9.01
C GLN A 27 -28.49 9.89 10.31
N GLU A 28 -27.23 9.74 10.76
CA GLU A 28 -26.61 10.32 11.99
C GLU A 28 -25.05 10.34 11.83
N ILE A 29 -24.11 11.32 11.65
CA ILE A 29 -23.91 12.80 11.61
C ILE A 29 -25.15 13.59 11.87
N TYR A 30 -25.57 13.61 13.13
CA TYR A 30 -26.74 14.32 13.64
C TYR A 30 -27.75 14.59 12.51
N GLY A 31 -28.31 13.53 11.90
CA GLY A 31 -28.96 13.55 10.57
C GLY A 31 -28.22 13.04 9.28
N GLY A 32 -27.07 12.31 9.31
CA GLY A 32 -26.31 11.81 8.13
C GLY A 32 -25.83 10.33 8.08
N THR A 33 -26.19 9.52 7.07
CA THR A 33 -26.01 8.03 6.98
C THR A 33 -24.61 7.45 7.24
N PHE A 34 -24.55 6.20 7.72
CA PHE A 34 -23.32 5.40 7.85
C PHE A 34 -22.53 5.31 6.54
N ALA A 35 -21.25 5.67 6.64
CA ALA A 35 -20.39 6.04 5.52
C ALA A 35 -19.11 5.18 5.45
N PRO A 36 -19.21 3.83 5.37
CA PRO A 36 -18.04 2.96 5.37
C PRO A 36 -17.18 3.13 4.11
N ALA A 37 -17.75 3.62 3.00
CA ALA A 37 -17.04 3.86 1.74
C ALA A 37 -16.11 5.09 1.76
N ASP A 38 -16.28 6.02 2.70
CA ASP A 38 -15.51 7.26 2.78
C ASP A 38 -14.16 7.07 3.52
N ASP A 39 -13.38 6.09 3.10
CA ASP A 39 -12.11 5.68 3.75
C ASP A 39 -11.01 6.75 3.73
N ALA A 40 -11.15 7.79 2.90
CA ALA A 40 -10.33 9.00 2.94
C ALA A 40 -10.59 9.89 4.18
N VAL A 41 -11.63 9.61 4.98
CA VAL A 41 -11.93 10.35 6.22
C VAL A 41 -11.50 9.52 7.43
N PHE A 42 -10.67 10.13 8.27
CA PHE A 42 -10.00 9.53 9.42
C PHE A 42 -10.60 10.02 10.74
N PHE A 43 -10.69 9.12 11.71
CA PHE A 43 -10.88 9.42 13.13
C PHE A 43 -9.54 9.80 13.75
N LEU A 44 -9.53 10.87 14.55
CA LEU A 44 -8.38 11.28 15.36
C LEU A 44 -8.66 11.04 16.85
N GLU A 45 -7.83 10.23 17.50
CA GLU A 45 -7.70 10.18 18.96
C GLU A 45 -6.58 11.12 19.40
N LEU A 46 -6.87 11.99 20.36
CA LEU A 46 -5.96 13.05 20.81
C LEU A 46 -5.73 12.91 22.31
N SER A 47 -4.48 12.99 22.77
CA SER A 47 -4.16 13.06 24.21
C SER A 47 -3.19 14.20 24.51
N ALA A 48 -3.57 15.06 25.45
CA ALA A 48 -2.81 16.24 25.85
C ALA A 48 -2.00 15.92 27.12
N ASP A 49 -0.67 16.00 27.06
CA ASP A 49 0.28 15.65 28.15
C ASP A 49 0.01 14.30 28.87
N ASN A 50 -0.67 13.36 28.17
CA ASN A 50 -1.15 12.03 28.62
C ASN A 50 -2.44 12.00 29.45
N ASP A 51 -3.13 13.12 29.64
CA ASP A 51 -4.52 13.12 30.13
C ASP A 51 -5.51 12.67 29.04
N ALA A 52 -6.73 12.32 29.46
CA ALA A 52 -7.83 11.97 28.56
C ALA A 52 -8.23 13.18 27.70
N GLY A 53 -7.84 13.16 26.42
CA GLY A 53 -8.09 14.24 25.47
C GLY A 53 -9.38 14.07 24.68
N THR A 54 -9.46 14.79 23.56
CA THR A 54 -10.66 14.86 22.71
C THR A 54 -10.59 13.87 21.53
N THR A 55 -11.69 13.79 20.78
CA THR A 55 -11.73 13.15 19.46
C THR A 55 -12.02 14.21 18.40
N CYS A 56 -11.50 13.99 17.20
CA CYS A 56 -11.72 14.81 16.01
C CYS A 56 -11.80 13.92 14.76
N SER A 57 -12.04 14.55 13.61
CA SER A 57 -11.99 13.93 12.29
C SER A 57 -10.88 14.57 11.44
N ALA A 58 -10.52 13.95 10.31
CA ALA A 58 -9.57 14.50 9.35
C ALA A 58 -9.82 14.00 7.91
N ALA A 59 -9.40 14.76 6.91
CA ALA A 59 -9.54 14.45 5.49
C ALA A 59 -8.19 14.17 4.84
N LEU A 60 -8.01 13.00 4.21
CA LEU A 60 -6.83 12.68 3.39
C LEU A 60 -6.88 13.48 2.08
N ILE A 61 -5.88 14.32 1.84
CA ILE A 61 -5.82 15.21 0.65
C ILE A 61 -4.61 14.97 -0.26
N ALA A 62 -3.67 14.13 0.18
CA ALA A 62 -2.59 13.53 -0.60
C ALA A 62 -2.13 12.23 0.12
N PRO A 63 -1.32 11.35 -0.50
CA PRO A 63 -1.07 10.00 0.03
C PRO A 63 -0.66 9.89 1.50
N ARG A 64 0.10 10.86 2.04
CA ARG A 64 0.52 10.91 3.45
C ARG A 64 -0.12 12.07 4.23
N THR A 65 -0.86 12.97 3.60
CA THR A 65 -1.31 14.23 4.19
C THR A 65 -2.77 14.20 4.58
N LEU A 66 -3.03 14.36 5.88
CA LEU A 66 -4.35 14.71 6.39
C LEU A 66 -4.47 16.23 6.59
N LEU A 67 -5.64 16.78 6.27
CA LEU A 67 -6.08 18.12 6.69
C LEU A 67 -7.14 17.96 7.78
N THR A 68 -7.02 18.75 8.85
CA THR A 68 -7.93 18.75 10.01
C THR A 68 -8.07 20.19 10.56
N ALA A 69 -8.82 20.37 11.65
CA ALA A 69 -8.95 21.65 12.32
C ALA A 69 -7.72 21.94 13.21
N ALA A 70 -7.33 23.21 13.33
CA ALA A 70 -6.18 23.60 14.15
C ALA A 70 -6.45 23.37 15.64
N HIS A 71 -7.66 23.68 16.12
CA HIS A 71 -7.99 23.53 17.53
C HIS A 71 -7.92 22.08 18.05
N CYS A 72 -8.02 21.08 17.17
CA CYS A 72 -7.88 19.67 17.52
C CYS A 72 -6.45 19.33 17.96
N VAL A 73 -5.44 19.97 17.38
CA VAL A 73 -4.02 19.56 17.48
C VAL A 73 -3.10 20.63 18.06
N ASP A 74 -3.61 21.82 18.37
CA ASP A 74 -2.88 22.92 19.01
C ASP A 74 -2.80 22.72 20.54
N PRO A 75 -1.61 22.49 21.14
CA PRO A 75 -1.47 22.33 22.59
C PRO A 75 -1.93 23.55 23.40
N ALA A 76 -1.90 24.75 22.82
CA ALA A 76 -2.33 25.96 23.50
C ALA A 76 -3.85 25.98 23.79
N VAL A 77 -4.66 25.27 22.99
CA VAL A 77 -6.11 25.12 23.22
C VAL A 77 -6.39 24.26 24.46
N PHE A 78 -5.53 23.27 24.73
CA PHE A 78 -5.63 22.39 25.89
C PHE A 78 -4.87 22.89 27.13
N GLY A 79 -4.10 23.98 27.00
CA GLY A 79 -3.18 24.46 28.04
C GLY A 79 -1.97 23.54 28.26
N ALA A 80 -1.69 22.64 27.32
CA ALA A 80 -0.71 21.56 27.41
C ALA A 80 0.62 21.93 26.74
N GLN A 81 1.68 21.17 27.05
CA GLN A 81 2.95 21.25 26.34
C GLN A 81 2.92 20.49 25.01
N ARG A 82 2.23 19.34 24.95
CA ARG A 82 2.15 18.50 23.76
C ARG A 82 0.78 17.85 23.60
N VAL A 83 0.30 17.78 22.36
CA VAL A 83 -0.78 16.88 21.95
C VAL A 83 -0.15 15.71 21.18
N ARG A 84 -0.45 14.49 21.60
CA ARG A 84 -0.20 13.27 20.82
C ARG A 84 -1.44 13.01 19.97
N VAL A 85 -1.23 12.82 18.67
CA VAL A 85 -2.29 12.55 17.69
C VAL A 85 -2.13 11.13 17.17
N LEU A 86 -3.19 10.33 17.26
CA LEU A 86 -3.34 9.06 16.58
C LEU A 86 -4.44 9.17 15.52
N ALA A 87 -4.27 8.54 14.37
CA ALA A 87 -5.24 8.52 13.29
C ALA A 87 -5.61 7.07 12.89
N THR A 88 -6.88 6.84 12.54
CA THR A 88 -7.32 5.62 11.86
C THR A 88 -8.52 5.90 10.93
N ASN A 89 -8.62 5.19 9.82
CA ASN A 89 -9.78 5.20 8.92
C ASN A 89 -10.56 3.87 8.92
N ALA A 90 -10.12 2.90 9.72
CA ALA A 90 -10.83 1.65 9.97
C ALA A 90 -12.00 1.87 10.97
N PRO A 91 -12.96 0.94 11.07
CA PRO A 91 -14.00 1.00 12.09
C PRO A 91 -13.38 0.90 13.50
N VAL A 92 -13.61 1.91 14.35
CA VAL A 92 -13.07 1.97 15.71
C VAL A 92 -13.59 0.77 16.56
N ALA A 93 -14.82 0.32 16.29
CA ALA A 93 -15.44 -0.84 16.94
C ALA A 93 -14.71 -2.17 16.71
N ASP A 94 -13.96 -2.30 15.60
CA ASP A 94 -13.19 -3.51 15.28
C ASP A 94 -11.78 -3.50 15.89
N GLY A 95 -11.45 -2.51 16.74
CA GLY A 95 -10.12 -2.32 17.29
C GLY A 95 -9.12 -1.81 16.26
N GLY A 96 -9.58 -0.97 15.33
CA GLY A 96 -8.84 -0.52 14.16
C GLY A 96 -7.43 0.01 14.46
N THR A 97 -6.48 -0.31 13.58
CA THR A 97 -5.07 0.08 13.73
C THR A 97 -4.93 1.60 13.72
N PHE A 98 -4.41 2.15 14.82
CA PHE A 98 -4.07 3.56 14.94
C PHE A 98 -2.60 3.79 14.55
N VAL A 99 -2.36 4.76 13.67
CA VAL A 99 -1.02 5.26 13.36
C VAL A 99 -0.75 6.57 14.09
N ALA A 100 0.46 6.75 14.62
CA ALA A 100 0.87 8.02 15.21
C ALA A 100 1.24 9.01 14.11
N ILE A 101 0.80 10.26 14.24
CA ILE A 101 1.20 11.34 13.33
C ILE A 101 2.67 11.69 13.55
N ASP A 102 3.43 11.80 12.46
CA ASP A 102 4.84 12.16 12.45
C ASP A 102 5.05 13.67 12.63
N THR A 103 4.46 14.46 11.73
CA THR A 103 4.63 15.92 11.68
C THR A 103 3.27 16.62 11.72
N VAL A 104 3.16 17.71 12.50
CA VAL A 104 1.97 18.57 12.61
C VAL A 104 2.35 20.01 12.22
N ARG A 105 1.48 20.69 11.46
CA ARG A 105 1.62 22.12 11.16
C ARG A 105 0.27 22.83 11.21
N LEU A 106 0.13 23.75 12.18
CA LEU A 106 -1.01 24.69 12.24
C LEU A 106 -0.91 25.69 11.09
N HIS A 107 -2.05 26.20 10.60
CA HIS A 107 -2.09 27.30 9.66
C HIS A 107 -1.43 28.56 10.26
N PRO A 108 -0.53 29.27 9.56
CA PRO A 108 0.26 30.37 10.15
C PRO A 108 -0.56 31.59 10.58
N GLY A 109 -1.82 31.70 10.10
CA GLY A 109 -2.80 32.70 10.53
C GLY A 109 -3.86 32.17 11.51
N TRP A 110 -3.66 31.00 12.13
CA TRP A 110 -4.56 30.42 13.12
C TRP A 110 -4.77 31.35 14.33
N ASN A 111 -6.02 31.49 14.78
CA ASN A 111 -6.35 32.25 15.99
C ASN A 111 -7.47 31.56 16.79
N ALA A 112 -7.08 30.78 17.80
CA ALA A 112 -7.99 30.04 18.68
C ALA A 112 -9.05 30.91 19.38
N ALA A 113 -8.75 32.18 19.67
CA ALA A 113 -9.69 33.10 20.33
C ALA A 113 -10.82 33.61 19.40
N ARG A 114 -10.78 33.29 18.10
CA ARG A 114 -11.76 33.71 17.09
C ARG A 114 -12.17 32.61 16.10
N LEU A 115 -11.51 31.46 16.15
CA LEU A 115 -11.56 30.40 15.14
C LEU A 115 -11.19 30.88 13.71
N GLU A 116 -10.36 31.92 13.59
CA GLU A 116 -9.88 32.40 12.29
C GLU A 116 -8.83 31.43 11.74
N ASN A 117 -9.06 30.91 10.53
CA ASN A 117 -8.18 29.95 9.84
C ASN A 117 -7.93 28.64 10.63
N ASP A 118 -9.01 28.02 11.11
CA ASP A 118 -9.00 26.76 11.88
C ASP A 118 -8.62 25.53 11.04
N LEU A 119 -7.33 25.45 10.67
CA LEU A 119 -6.79 24.43 9.78
C LEU A 119 -5.40 23.98 10.23
N ALA A 120 -5.14 22.68 10.22
CA ALA A 120 -3.84 22.08 10.43
C ALA A 120 -3.60 20.90 9.48
N LEU A 121 -2.33 20.72 9.10
CA LEU A 121 -1.87 19.63 8.25
C LEU A 121 -1.07 18.62 9.09
N LEU A 122 -1.32 17.34 8.85
CA LEU A 122 -0.74 16.21 9.55
C LEU A 122 -0.05 15.29 8.55
N LEU A 123 1.15 14.79 8.88
CA LEU A 123 1.86 13.79 8.09
C LEU A 123 1.71 12.40 8.70
N LEU A 124 1.18 11.47 7.92
CA LEU A 124 1.21 10.04 8.19
C LEU A 124 2.64 9.51 7.99
N PRO A 125 3.10 8.51 8.77
CA PRO A 125 4.44 7.94 8.61
C PRO A 125 4.62 7.22 7.26
N GLU A 126 3.54 6.62 6.75
CA GLU A 126 3.48 5.88 5.49
C GLU A 126 2.28 6.34 4.65
N ALA A 127 2.25 6.00 3.37
CA ALA A 127 1.14 6.33 2.48
C ALA A 127 -0.12 5.51 2.81
N SER A 128 -1.29 6.16 2.82
CA SER A 128 -2.57 5.47 2.96
C SER A 128 -2.94 4.68 1.71
N ALA A 129 -3.64 3.56 1.89
CA ALA A 129 -4.29 2.83 0.80
C ALA A 129 -5.63 3.47 0.35
N ALA A 130 -6.19 4.39 1.14
CA ALA A 130 -7.38 5.15 0.75
C ALA A 130 -7.06 6.17 -0.35
N THR A 131 -8.02 6.44 -1.23
CA THR A 131 -7.82 7.43 -2.31
C THR A 131 -7.95 8.85 -1.76
N PRO A 132 -6.94 9.73 -1.88
CA PRO A 132 -7.04 11.10 -1.37
C PRO A 132 -8.14 11.92 -2.05
N LEU A 133 -8.81 12.77 -1.27
CA LEU A 133 -9.87 13.66 -1.73
C LEU A 133 -9.29 14.77 -2.62
N ALA A 134 -9.88 14.94 -3.80
CA ALA A 134 -9.70 16.16 -4.58
C ALA A 134 -10.22 17.37 -3.78
N TRP A 135 -9.59 18.54 -3.92
CA TRP A 135 -9.93 19.72 -3.13
C TRP A 135 -9.98 20.99 -3.98
N ARG A 136 -11.07 21.76 -3.81
CA ARG A 136 -11.44 22.84 -4.72
C ARG A 136 -10.67 24.11 -4.39
N THR A 137 -9.91 24.63 -5.37
CA THR A 137 -9.23 25.95 -5.26
C THR A 137 -9.96 27.08 -5.99
N GLN A 138 -11.21 26.84 -6.40
CA GLN A 138 -12.08 27.84 -7.04
C GLN A 138 -12.87 28.60 -5.98
N ASN A 139 -12.97 29.93 -6.12
CA ASN A 139 -13.53 30.77 -5.06
C ASN A 139 -15.04 30.53 -4.87
N LEU A 140 -15.44 30.14 -3.66
CA LEU A 140 -16.82 29.84 -3.27
C LEU A 140 -17.69 31.05 -2.90
N VAL A 141 -17.18 32.28 -3.05
CA VAL A 141 -17.97 33.50 -2.82
C VAL A 141 -19.24 33.52 -3.70
N HIS A 142 -20.37 33.91 -3.09
CA HIS A 142 -21.72 33.81 -3.65
C HIS A 142 -22.14 32.36 -4.01
N ARG A 143 -21.96 31.41 -3.08
CA ARG A 143 -22.43 30.01 -3.19
C ARG A 143 -23.30 29.52 -2.01
N ALA A 144 -23.99 30.43 -1.32
CA ALA A 144 -25.04 30.05 -0.39
C ALA A 144 -26.19 29.31 -1.11
N GLY A 145 -26.85 28.38 -0.43
CA GLY A 145 -27.90 27.51 -0.95
C GLY A 145 -27.43 26.20 -1.59
N LEU A 146 -26.13 26.09 -1.92
CA LEU A 146 -25.54 24.83 -2.39
C LEU A 146 -25.70 23.72 -1.35
N GLU A 147 -25.82 22.50 -1.85
CA GLU A 147 -25.80 21.28 -1.05
C GLU A 147 -24.36 20.75 -0.97
N VAL A 148 -23.94 20.33 0.23
CA VAL A 148 -22.62 19.74 0.48
C VAL A 148 -22.77 18.48 1.31
N ARG A 149 -21.84 17.54 1.14
CA ARG A 149 -21.76 16.31 1.92
C ARG A 149 -20.77 16.48 3.06
N ALA A 150 -21.27 16.66 4.28
CA ALA A 150 -20.45 16.72 5.50
C ALA A 150 -20.17 15.29 5.98
N ILE A 151 -18.94 15.01 6.41
CA ILE A 151 -18.48 13.65 6.78
C ILE A 151 -17.62 13.74 8.03
N GLY A 152 -17.83 12.83 8.98
CA GLY A 152 -17.10 12.84 10.24
C GLY A 152 -17.33 11.61 11.11
N TYR A 153 -16.85 11.71 12.34
CA TYR A 153 -16.93 10.70 13.40
C TYR A 153 -17.54 11.24 14.69
N GLY A 154 -18.14 12.44 14.63
CA GLY A 154 -18.74 13.12 15.76
C GLY A 154 -20.05 12.51 16.24
N ARG A 155 -20.64 13.19 17.22
CA ARG A 155 -21.75 12.68 18.00
C ARG A 155 -23.06 12.62 17.21
N THR A 156 -23.55 11.38 17.03
CA THR A 156 -24.86 11.00 16.48
C THR A 156 -26.05 11.37 17.40
N GLU A 157 -27.29 11.19 16.92
CA GLU A 157 -28.49 11.43 17.73
C GLU A 157 -28.58 10.54 18.99
N ASP A 158 -28.13 9.28 18.91
CA ASP A 158 -28.10 8.37 20.06
C ASP A 158 -26.95 8.62 21.05
N GLY A 159 -26.00 9.50 20.67
CA GLY A 159 -24.85 9.89 21.49
C GLY A 159 -23.56 9.13 21.17
N THR A 160 -23.57 8.18 20.24
CA THR A 160 -22.38 7.45 19.77
C THR A 160 -21.39 8.39 19.06
N VAL A 161 -20.10 8.14 19.25
CA VAL A 161 -18.94 8.84 18.66
C VAL A 161 -17.97 7.77 18.12
N GLY A 162 -17.18 8.08 17.09
CA GLY A 162 -16.16 7.16 16.54
C GLY A 162 -16.69 6.20 15.46
N VAL A 163 -17.91 6.41 14.96
CA VAL A 163 -18.45 5.75 13.77
C VAL A 163 -18.38 6.72 12.59
N ARG A 164 -17.91 6.30 11.41
CA ARG A 164 -17.85 7.18 10.23
C ARG A 164 -19.22 7.32 9.57
N GLN A 165 -19.67 8.55 9.40
CA GLN A 165 -21.04 8.89 9.03
C GLN A 165 -21.02 10.11 8.07
N ALA A 166 -22.08 10.33 7.27
CA ALA A 166 -22.13 11.40 6.25
C ALA A 166 -23.53 12.01 6.01
N ALA A 167 -23.68 13.32 6.18
CA ALA A 167 -24.92 14.07 5.95
C ALA A 167 -24.91 14.86 4.62
N ARG A 168 -26.09 15.09 4.02
CA ARG A 168 -26.28 16.14 3.01
C ARG A 168 -26.91 17.37 3.67
N VAL A 169 -26.16 18.46 3.72
CA VAL A 169 -26.55 19.73 4.36
C VAL A 169 -26.42 20.90 3.37
N ARG A 170 -26.90 22.09 3.73
CA ARG A 170 -26.78 23.29 2.87
C ARG A 170 -25.74 24.27 3.41
N VAL A 171 -25.05 24.94 2.49
CA VAL A 171 -24.27 26.14 2.77
C VAL A 171 -25.24 27.29 3.04
N GLN A 172 -25.45 27.61 4.30
CA GLN A 172 -26.35 28.67 4.75
C GLN A 172 -25.74 30.06 4.52
N GLU A 173 -24.43 30.19 4.69
CA GLU A 173 -23.70 31.46 4.60
C GLU A 173 -22.26 31.22 4.11
N VAL A 174 -21.70 32.20 3.38
CA VAL A 174 -20.29 32.19 2.94
C VAL A 174 -19.65 33.51 3.35
N THR A 175 -18.70 33.44 4.27
CA THR A 175 -17.89 34.60 4.71
C THR A 175 -16.52 34.58 3.99
N PRO A 176 -15.66 35.60 4.16
CA PRO A 176 -14.31 35.58 3.60
C PRO A 176 -13.41 34.42 4.09
N GLY A 177 -13.70 33.82 5.26
CA GLY A 177 -12.88 32.75 5.86
C GLY A 177 -13.63 31.45 6.20
N THR A 178 -14.96 31.48 6.25
CA THR A 178 -15.78 30.34 6.68
C THR A 178 -16.97 30.06 5.77
N LEU A 179 -17.42 28.81 5.78
CA LEU A 179 -18.76 28.41 5.34
C LEU A 179 -19.60 28.16 6.60
N ARG A 180 -20.90 28.47 6.58
CA ARG A 180 -21.85 27.98 7.59
C ARG A 180 -22.67 26.87 6.96
N ILE A 181 -22.70 25.69 7.58
CA ILE A 181 -23.33 24.48 7.05
C ILE A 181 -24.34 23.87 8.01
N GLY A 182 -25.41 23.28 7.47
CA GLY A 182 -26.47 22.60 8.23
C GLY A 182 -27.81 22.66 7.49
N ASP A 183 -28.88 22.11 8.08
CA ASP A 183 -30.26 22.35 7.63
C ASP A 183 -31.04 23.34 8.52
N LEU A 184 -30.47 23.75 9.67
CA LEU A 184 -31.06 24.64 10.70
C LEU A 184 -32.25 24.02 11.48
N ILE A 185 -32.50 22.72 11.33
CA ILE A 185 -33.65 22.00 11.89
C ILE A 185 -33.15 20.80 12.69
N GLU A 186 -32.67 19.76 12.01
CA GLU A 186 -32.30 18.44 12.53
C GLU A 186 -30.89 18.00 12.09
N THR A 187 -30.36 18.52 10.97
CA THR A 187 -29.21 17.94 10.25
C THR A 187 -27.97 18.85 10.30
N GLY A 188 -26.85 18.40 10.90
CA GLY A 188 -25.62 19.21 10.94
C GLY A 188 -24.41 18.56 11.61
N ILE A 189 -23.33 19.34 11.76
CA ILE A 189 -22.08 18.88 12.41
C ILE A 189 -22.13 19.04 13.93
N CYS A 190 -21.45 18.15 14.64
CA CYS A 190 -21.48 18.02 16.08
C CYS A 190 -20.07 17.86 16.70
N PHE A 191 -20.00 17.65 18.01
CA PHE A 191 -18.72 17.45 18.70
C PHE A 191 -18.05 16.15 18.22
N GLY A 192 -16.77 16.24 17.83
CA GLY A 192 -15.99 15.16 17.22
C GLY A 192 -15.96 15.19 15.68
N ASP A 193 -16.85 15.93 15.03
CA ASP A 193 -16.77 16.18 13.58
C ASP A 193 -15.69 17.19 13.21
N SER A 194 -15.24 18.01 14.16
CA SER A 194 -14.12 18.94 14.00
C SER A 194 -12.96 18.33 13.22
N GLY A 195 -12.57 18.97 12.12
CA GLY A 195 -11.55 18.51 11.18
C GLY A 195 -12.04 17.62 10.03
N GLY A 196 -13.30 17.17 10.05
CA GLY A 196 -13.91 16.40 8.97
C GLY A 196 -14.24 17.26 7.72
N PRO A 197 -14.41 16.64 6.55
CA PRO A 197 -14.64 17.36 5.29
C PRO A 197 -16.11 17.66 4.98
N SER A 198 -16.34 18.86 4.46
CA SER A 198 -17.47 19.17 3.56
C SER A 198 -17.04 19.00 2.10
N LEU A 199 -17.75 18.15 1.36
CA LEU A 199 -17.56 17.93 -0.08
C LEU A 199 -18.64 18.60 -0.93
N LEU A 200 -18.25 19.18 -2.07
CA LEU A 200 -19.11 19.72 -3.11
C LEU A 200 -18.69 19.14 -4.45
N ASP A 201 -19.60 18.45 -5.15
CA ASP A 201 -19.28 17.70 -6.38
C ASP A 201 -18.12 16.71 -6.16
N ASP A 202 -18.09 16.08 -4.98
CA ASP A 202 -17.01 15.24 -4.42
C ASP A 202 -15.62 15.90 -4.26
N GLU A 203 -15.49 17.21 -4.50
CA GLU A 203 -14.31 18.00 -4.10
C GLU A 203 -14.47 18.59 -2.69
N LEU A 204 -13.42 18.47 -1.86
CA LEU A 204 -13.31 19.12 -0.56
C LEU A 204 -13.35 20.65 -0.68
N VAL A 205 -14.28 21.28 0.05
CA VAL A 205 -14.52 22.74 0.08
C VAL A 205 -14.38 23.38 1.47
N GLY A 206 -14.64 22.62 2.52
CA GLY A 206 -14.60 23.11 3.91
C GLY A 206 -14.13 22.03 4.87
N ILE A 207 -13.53 22.45 5.99
CA ILE A 207 -13.13 21.58 7.10
C ILE A 207 -13.89 22.03 8.35
N HIS A 208 -14.60 21.11 8.99
CA HIS A 208 -15.46 21.37 10.15
C HIS A 208 -14.66 22.02 11.29
N SER A 209 -15.11 23.18 11.78
CA SER A 209 -14.44 23.94 12.84
C SER A 209 -15.24 23.95 14.14
N ALA A 210 -16.53 24.30 14.09
CA ALA A 210 -17.36 24.33 15.29
C ALA A 210 -18.86 24.15 15.00
N ALA A 211 -19.53 23.30 15.76
CA ALA A 211 -20.98 23.29 15.87
C ALA A 211 -21.47 24.60 16.52
N ARG A 212 -22.51 25.24 15.97
CA ARG A 212 -23.01 26.55 16.48
C ARG A 212 -23.71 26.41 17.83
N SER A 213 -24.24 25.22 18.16
CA SER A 213 -24.91 24.95 19.42
C SER A 213 -24.88 23.45 19.76
N SER A 214 -25.25 23.10 20.99
CA SER A 214 -25.37 21.71 21.44
C SER A 214 -26.46 20.90 20.74
N ALA A 215 -27.33 21.54 19.94
CA ALA A 215 -28.36 20.90 19.12
C ALA A 215 -27.84 20.40 17.75
N CYS A 216 -26.58 20.70 17.39
CA CYS A 216 -25.86 20.14 16.23
C CYS A 216 -26.55 20.22 14.85
N ASN A 217 -27.53 21.10 14.67
CA ASN A 217 -28.26 21.29 13.40
C ASN A 217 -27.66 22.35 12.46
N ASP A 218 -26.58 23.01 12.88
CA ASP A 218 -25.65 23.75 12.02
C ASP A 218 -24.31 24.06 12.73
N GLY A 219 -23.30 24.36 11.92
CA GLY A 219 -21.97 24.75 12.36
C GLY A 219 -21.20 25.53 11.29
N PHE A 220 -19.90 25.69 11.50
CA PHE A 220 -18.99 26.42 10.64
C PHE A 220 -17.83 25.54 10.16
N ASP A 221 -17.47 25.70 8.89
CA ASP A 221 -16.25 25.16 8.29
C ASP A 221 -15.22 26.27 8.05
N ALA A 222 -13.95 25.96 8.22
CA ALA A 222 -12.85 26.77 7.68
C ALA A 222 -12.73 26.51 6.16
N ARG A 223 -12.50 27.58 5.37
CA ARG A 223 -12.49 27.51 3.90
C ARG A 223 -11.19 26.97 3.31
N VAL A 224 -11.29 25.86 2.58
CA VAL A 224 -10.15 25.18 1.95
C VAL A 224 -9.63 25.95 0.72
N ASP A 225 -10.52 26.61 -0.03
CA ASP A 225 -10.15 27.43 -1.19
C ASP A 225 -9.33 28.68 -0.80
N VAL A 226 -9.58 29.24 0.39
CA VAL A 226 -8.82 30.34 0.99
C VAL A 226 -7.44 29.87 1.48
N ALA A 227 -7.38 28.68 2.08
CA ALA A 227 -6.14 28.08 2.59
C ALA A 227 -5.26 27.41 1.51
N ALA A 228 -5.66 27.46 0.24
CA ALA A 228 -4.94 26.83 -0.87
C ALA A 228 -3.43 27.14 -0.95
N PRO A 229 -2.91 28.34 -0.61
CA PRO A 229 -1.47 28.60 -0.58
C PRO A 229 -0.74 27.82 0.53
N PHE A 230 -1.35 27.70 1.71
CA PHE A 230 -0.81 26.95 2.84
C PHE A 230 -0.75 25.45 2.53
N ILE A 231 -1.84 24.90 1.97
CA ILE A 231 -1.92 23.50 1.55
C ILE A 231 -0.87 23.21 0.47
N ARG A 232 -0.79 24.03 -0.60
CA ARG A 232 0.21 23.84 -1.67
C ARG A 232 1.65 23.89 -1.17
N ALA A 233 1.97 24.78 -0.22
CA ALA A 233 3.31 24.89 0.35
C ALA A 233 3.72 23.67 1.21
N TRP A 234 2.75 22.97 1.80
CA TRP A 234 2.99 21.69 2.48
C TRP A 234 3.09 20.53 1.50
N LEU A 235 2.18 20.44 0.53
CA LEU A 235 2.21 19.37 -0.48
C LEU A 235 3.55 19.38 -1.24
N ALA A 236 4.03 20.57 -1.65
CA ALA A 236 5.35 20.75 -2.27
C ALA A 236 6.55 20.53 -1.31
N GLN A 237 6.33 20.16 -0.05
CA GLN A 237 7.38 19.81 0.92
C GLN A 237 7.38 18.33 1.31
N PHE A 238 6.22 17.65 1.27
CA PHE A 238 6.07 16.29 1.80
C PHE A 238 5.43 15.29 0.82
N GLU A 239 4.82 15.78 -0.26
CA GLU A 239 4.09 15.01 -1.28
C GLU A 239 4.59 15.36 -2.70
N ASP A 240 5.62 16.19 -2.80
CA ASP A 240 6.45 16.28 -4.00
C ASP A 240 7.20 14.94 -4.11
N ALA A 241 6.87 14.20 -5.17
CA ALA A 241 7.33 12.85 -5.42
C ALA A 241 8.84 12.74 -5.69
N CYS A 242 9.57 13.86 -5.62
CA CYS A 242 10.99 13.97 -5.93
C CYS A 242 11.83 14.38 -4.70
N LEU A 243 11.20 14.49 -3.53
CA LEU A 243 11.85 14.72 -2.23
C LEU A 243 11.95 13.39 -1.46
N PRO A 244 13.01 13.15 -0.64
CA PRO A 244 13.12 11.95 0.19
C PRO A 244 11.92 11.80 1.14
N ASN A 245 10.98 10.94 0.76
CA ASN A 245 9.67 10.72 1.36
C ASN A 245 9.32 9.22 1.50
N GLY A 246 10.13 8.33 0.91
CA GLY A 246 9.99 6.87 0.91
C GLY A 246 9.29 6.25 -0.30
N LEU A 247 8.98 7.00 -1.37
CA LEU A 247 8.05 6.57 -2.42
C LEU A 247 8.57 6.74 -3.87
N CYS A 248 9.45 5.84 -4.33
CA CYS A 248 10.01 5.82 -5.70
C CYS A 248 9.04 6.22 -6.85
N ALA A 249 9.29 7.36 -7.49
CA ALA A 249 8.45 7.95 -8.54
C ALA A 249 9.23 8.27 -9.84
N GLU A 250 9.30 7.30 -10.76
CA GLU A 250 10.08 7.41 -12.01
C GLU A 250 9.60 8.49 -13.01
N THR A 251 8.32 8.85 -13.01
CA THR A 251 7.69 9.65 -14.09
C THR A 251 7.16 11.01 -13.65
N ALA A 252 7.12 11.29 -12.35
CA ALA A 252 6.68 12.57 -11.80
C ALA A 252 7.79 13.64 -11.80
N CYS A 253 9.05 13.22 -11.95
CA CYS A 253 10.21 14.01 -11.56
C CYS A 253 11.10 14.50 -12.71
N LEU A 254 11.64 15.72 -12.55
CA LEU A 254 12.57 16.35 -13.49
C LEU A 254 14.02 15.86 -13.32
N ALA A 255 14.30 15.15 -12.24
CA ALA A 255 15.55 14.44 -11.93
C ALA A 255 15.17 13.07 -11.33
N PRO A 256 16.09 12.08 -11.28
CA PRO A 256 15.81 10.82 -10.59
C PRO A 256 15.44 11.07 -9.12
N ASP A 257 14.34 10.47 -8.69
CA ASP A 257 13.89 10.48 -7.30
C ASP A 257 14.94 9.79 -6.39
N PRO A 258 15.40 10.43 -5.30
CA PRO A 258 16.37 9.85 -4.37
C PRO A 258 15.92 8.56 -3.67
N ASP A 259 14.61 8.27 -3.57
CA ASP A 259 14.10 7.05 -2.94
C ASP A 259 14.00 5.85 -3.90
N CYS A 260 14.16 6.07 -5.22
CA CYS A 260 14.20 4.99 -6.19
C CYS A 260 15.51 4.19 -6.10
N LEU A 261 15.40 2.93 -5.67
CA LEU A 261 16.48 1.95 -5.78
C LEU A 261 16.77 1.62 -7.25
N ALA A 262 18.00 1.24 -7.56
CA ALA A 262 18.34 0.80 -8.92
C ALA A 262 17.78 -0.61 -9.23
N LEU A 263 17.54 -0.92 -10.51
CA LEU A 263 17.26 -2.30 -10.93
C LEU A 263 18.42 -3.23 -10.51
N GLY A 264 18.09 -4.33 -9.84
CA GLY A 264 19.06 -5.26 -9.25
C GLY A 264 19.60 -4.87 -7.86
N ALA A 265 19.21 -3.71 -7.31
CA ALA A 265 19.52 -3.38 -5.91
C ALA A 265 18.66 -4.22 -4.93
N PRO A 266 19.16 -4.58 -3.74
CA PRO A 266 18.37 -5.30 -2.73
C PRO A 266 17.17 -4.50 -2.24
N CYS A 267 16.04 -5.17 -2.01
CA CYS A 267 14.78 -4.56 -1.55
C CYS A 267 14.15 -5.33 -0.38
N VAL A 268 13.20 -4.70 0.31
CA VAL A 268 12.38 -5.32 1.36
C VAL A 268 10.88 -5.25 1.07
N ASP A 269 10.47 -4.28 0.25
CA ASP A 269 9.12 -4.04 -0.23
C ASP A 269 9.15 -3.63 -1.72
N GLU A 270 7.99 -3.60 -2.38
CA GLU A 270 7.89 -3.19 -3.78
C GLU A 270 7.92 -1.67 -4.00
N GLN A 271 7.64 -0.85 -2.97
CA GLN A 271 7.45 0.59 -3.07
C GLN A 271 8.74 1.34 -3.41
N ALA A 272 9.89 0.83 -2.95
CA ALA A 272 11.21 1.38 -3.25
C ALA A 272 11.73 1.08 -4.68
N CYS A 273 11.03 0.26 -5.48
CA CYS A 273 11.55 -0.27 -6.74
C CYS A 273 11.04 0.44 -8.02
N PRO A 274 11.88 0.57 -9.07
CA PRO A 274 11.47 1.05 -10.40
C PRO A 274 10.31 0.22 -10.95
N SER A 275 9.18 0.86 -11.26
CA SER A 275 7.90 0.22 -11.65
C SER A 275 7.50 -0.96 -10.73
N ARG A 276 7.92 -0.84 -9.47
CA ARG A 276 7.47 -1.49 -8.24
C ARG A 276 7.23 -3.00 -8.35
N ALA A 277 8.32 -3.77 -8.43
CA ALA A 277 8.34 -5.14 -7.93
C ALA A 277 9.65 -5.48 -7.20
N CYS A 278 9.51 -6.10 -6.04
CA CYS A 278 10.61 -6.67 -5.26
C CYS A 278 10.56 -8.18 -5.43
N THR A 279 11.54 -8.77 -6.11
CA THR A 279 11.44 -10.15 -6.63
C THR A 279 12.69 -10.99 -6.34
N THR A 280 12.56 -12.29 -6.53
CA THR A 280 13.65 -13.28 -6.44
C THR A 280 13.64 -14.16 -7.69
N ASP A 281 14.74 -14.88 -7.93
CA ASP A 281 14.78 -15.95 -8.92
C ASP A 281 15.51 -17.19 -8.37
N ALA A 282 15.50 -18.28 -9.14
CA ALA A 282 16.04 -19.56 -8.70
C ALA A 282 17.55 -19.53 -8.42
N GLN A 283 18.28 -18.56 -9.01
CA GLN A 283 19.72 -18.37 -8.87
C GLN A 283 20.05 -17.23 -7.89
N HIS A 284 19.11 -16.30 -7.68
CA HIS A 284 19.22 -15.15 -6.77
C HIS A 284 18.04 -15.13 -5.77
N PRO A 285 18.14 -15.89 -4.65
CA PRO A 285 17.06 -16.03 -3.68
C PRO A 285 16.94 -14.85 -2.70
N ALA A 286 17.84 -13.86 -2.76
CA ALA A 286 17.73 -12.62 -2.01
C ALA A 286 16.91 -11.58 -2.81
N PRO A 287 15.91 -10.91 -2.22
CA PRO A 287 15.03 -10.00 -2.97
C PRO A 287 15.76 -8.80 -3.57
N TYR A 288 15.44 -8.48 -4.83
CA TYR A 288 15.98 -7.35 -5.57
C TYR A 288 14.93 -6.63 -6.42
N CYS A 289 15.17 -5.35 -6.71
CA CYS A 289 14.26 -4.53 -7.50
C CYS A 289 14.24 -4.94 -8.98
N SER A 290 13.03 -5.15 -9.49
CA SER A 290 12.70 -5.57 -10.84
C SER A 290 11.53 -4.76 -11.39
N ARG A 291 11.43 -4.66 -12.71
CA ARG A 291 10.26 -4.11 -13.40
C ARG A 291 9.67 -5.08 -14.42
N PRO A 292 8.40 -4.91 -14.82
CA PRO A 292 7.87 -5.54 -16.02
C PRO A 292 8.73 -5.22 -17.25
N CYS A 293 8.78 -6.13 -18.21
CA CYS A 293 9.50 -5.92 -19.48
C CYS A 293 8.89 -6.76 -20.61
N THR A 294 9.11 -6.28 -21.83
CA THR A 294 8.80 -6.95 -23.10
C THR A 294 10.04 -7.16 -23.97
N ASP A 295 11.07 -6.31 -23.86
CA ASP A 295 12.38 -6.47 -24.48
C ASP A 295 13.56 -6.35 -23.49
N ALA A 296 14.76 -6.69 -23.95
CA ALA A 296 15.97 -6.72 -23.11
C ALA A 296 16.59 -5.33 -22.82
N GLY A 297 16.30 -4.32 -23.65
CA GLY A 297 16.74 -2.93 -23.44
C GLY A 297 16.03 -2.28 -22.25
N GLU A 298 14.83 -2.73 -21.91
CA GLU A 298 14.09 -2.28 -20.74
C GLU A 298 14.79 -2.61 -19.40
N CYS A 299 15.75 -3.53 -19.36
CA CYS A 299 16.28 -4.10 -18.12
C CYS A 299 17.68 -3.61 -17.69
N GLY A 300 18.38 -2.82 -18.52
CA GLY A 300 19.66 -2.21 -18.14
C GLY A 300 20.76 -3.25 -17.82
N PRO A 301 21.21 -3.39 -16.55
CA PRO A 301 22.17 -4.44 -16.15
C PRO A 301 21.52 -5.82 -15.99
N LEU A 302 20.19 -5.89 -15.91
CA LEU A 302 19.40 -7.12 -15.85
C LEU A 302 19.02 -7.59 -17.26
N SER A 303 18.48 -8.80 -17.39
CA SER A 303 17.90 -9.33 -18.63
C SER A 303 16.40 -9.56 -18.48
N CYS A 304 15.62 -9.32 -19.54
CA CYS A 304 14.20 -9.64 -19.53
C CYS A 304 14.00 -11.15 -19.69
N ASP A 305 13.30 -11.82 -18.77
CA ASP A 305 12.83 -13.19 -19.01
C ASP A 305 11.41 -13.14 -19.63
N PRO A 306 11.25 -13.48 -20.92
CA PRO A 306 9.95 -13.40 -21.60
C PRO A 306 8.93 -14.44 -21.11
N ARG A 307 9.32 -15.39 -20.26
CA ARG A 307 8.41 -16.35 -19.60
C ARG A 307 7.76 -15.76 -18.35
N VAL A 308 8.44 -14.80 -17.72
CA VAL A 308 8.01 -14.11 -16.49
C VAL A 308 7.48 -12.70 -16.80
N GLY A 309 7.92 -12.09 -17.91
CA GLY A 309 7.59 -10.72 -18.30
C GLY A 309 8.25 -9.68 -17.39
N ARG A 310 9.40 -10.01 -16.78
CA ARG A 310 10.10 -9.18 -15.79
C ARG A 310 11.62 -9.24 -15.94
N CYS A 311 12.29 -8.17 -15.52
CA CYS A 311 13.74 -8.08 -15.48
C CYS A 311 14.33 -8.94 -14.36
N GLN A 312 15.27 -9.83 -14.68
CA GLN A 312 15.96 -10.70 -13.73
C GLN A 312 17.47 -10.68 -13.96
N PHE A 313 18.24 -11.12 -12.96
CA PHE A 313 19.68 -11.33 -13.17
C PHE A 313 19.91 -12.38 -14.27
N PRO A 314 20.94 -12.22 -15.14
CA PRO A 314 21.21 -13.15 -16.23
C PRO A 314 21.32 -14.61 -15.75
N GLN A 315 20.33 -15.43 -16.12
CA GLN A 315 20.23 -16.82 -15.67
C GLN A 315 21.24 -17.70 -16.42
N LEU A 316 22.05 -18.46 -15.68
CA LEU A 316 22.87 -19.52 -16.27
C LEU A 316 22.00 -20.72 -16.68
N PRO A 317 22.40 -21.51 -17.69
CA PRO A 317 21.78 -22.80 -17.97
C PRO A 317 21.72 -23.67 -16.71
N GLU A 318 20.53 -24.17 -16.38
CA GLU A 318 20.31 -25.07 -15.24
C GLU A 318 20.72 -26.51 -15.61
N ALA A 319 21.42 -27.18 -14.69
CA ALA A 319 21.77 -28.59 -14.77
C ALA A 319 21.30 -29.31 -13.49
N GLY A 320 20.74 -30.51 -13.68
CA GLY A 320 20.22 -31.34 -12.60
C GLY A 320 21.32 -32.03 -11.76
N PRO A 321 20.94 -32.65 -10.63
CA PRO A 321 21.88 -33.41 -9.80
C PRO A 321 22.66 -34.46 -10.60
N LEU A 322 23.99 -34.49 -10.40
CA LEU A 322 24.97 -35.32 -11.10
C LEU A 322 25.14 -35.05 -12.60
N GLU A 323 24.41 -34.12 -13.21
CA GLU A 323 24.64 -33.70 -14.59
C GLU A 323 25.96 -32.92 -14.73
N ARG A 324 26.41 -32.72 -15.98
CA ARG A 324 27.66 -31.98 -16.25
C ARG A 324 27.45 -30.47 -16.11
N CYS A 325 28.44 -29.81 -15.55
CA CYS A 325 28.45 -28.36 -15.32
C CYS A 325 29.82 -27.77 -15.62
N VAL A 326 29.85 -26.48 -15.93
CA VAL A 326 31.08 -25.68 -16.04
C VAL A 326 31.00 -24.54 -15.00
N PRO A 327 32.01 -24.39 -14.10
CA PRO A 327 32.00 -23.34 -13.10
C PRO A 327 31.82 -21.95 -13.71
N GLY A 328 30.81 -21.19 -13.24
CA GLY A 328 30.47 -19.87 -13.77
C GLY A 328 29.73 -19.86 -15.12
N GLN A 329 29.40 -21.02 -15.70
CA GLN A 329 28.62 -21.13 -16.95
C GLN A 329 27.42 -22.08 -16.83
N THR A 330 27.20 -22.68 -15.66
CA THR A 330 26.08 -23.59 -15.40
C THR A 330 25.62 -23.42 -13.96
N PHE A 331 24.32 -23.27 -13.76
CA PHE A 331 23.71 -23.29 -12.43
C PHE A 331 23.35 -24.73 -12.06
N CYS A 332 23.68 -25.14 -10.84
CA CYS A 332 23.43 -26.49 -10.35
C CYS A 332 22.16 -26.49 -9.48
N ALA A 333 21.13 -27.20 -9.95
CA ALA A 333 19.80 -27.17 -9.35
C ALA A 333 19.76 -27.78 -7.93
N GLN A 334 18.65 -27.56 -7.21
CA GLN A 334 18.32 -28.27 -5.97
C GLN A 334 19.40 -28.17 -4.86
N GLY A 335 20.12 -27.05 -4.79
CA GLY A 335 21.19 -26.82 -3.80
C GLY A 335 22.47 -27.63 -4.06
N THR A 336 22.65 -28.17 -5.27
CA THR A 336 23.92 -28.79 -5.69
C THR A 336 24.93 -27.73 -6.14
N GLN A 337 26.22 -28.07 -6.19
CA GLN A 337 27.28 -27.17 -6.62
C GLN A 337 28.15 -27.82 -7.70
N CYS A 338 28.76 -27.00 -8.57
CA CYS A 338 29.60 -27.52 -9.64
C CYS A 338 30.97 -27.94 -9.14
N VAL A 339 31.16 -29.25 -8.96
CA VAL A 339 32.35 -29.89 -8.37
C VAL A 339 32.83 -30.99 -9.30
N ASN A 340 34.10 -30.95 -9.71
CA ASN A 340 34.68 -31.90 -10.67
C ASN A 340 33.85 -32.07 -11.96
N GLU A 341 33.41 -30.95 -12.55
CA GLU A 341 32.54 -30.89 -13.75
C GLU A 341 31.14 -31.52 -13.59
N ARG A 342 30.67 -31.78 -12.35
CA ARG A 342 29.31 -32.26 -12.06
C ARG A 342 28.60 -31.49 -10.95
N CYS A 343 27.28 -31.44 -11.02
CA CYS A 343 26.44 -30.88 -9.96
C CYS A 343 26.31 -31.86 -8.78
N GLU A 344 27.22 -31.78 -7.81
CA GLU A 344 27.26 -32.63 -6.61
C GLU A 344 26.62 -31.89 -5.41
N ARG A 345 25.85 -32.58 -4.56
CA ARG A 345 25.37 -31.99 -3.29
C ARG A 345 26.49 -32.05 -2.26
N LEU A 346 27.01 -30.88 -1.86
CA LEU A 346 27.95 -30.78 -0.74
C LEU A 346 27.26 -31.07 0.59
N CYS A 347 28.05 -31.46 1.59
CA CYS A 347 27.58 -31.75 2.93
C CYS A 347 28.67 -31.54 3.98
N THR A 348 28.26 -31.49 5.24
CA THR A 348 29.12 -31.56 6.43
C THR A 348 28.87 -32.86 7.21
N THR A 349 27.62 -33.34 7.20
CA THR A 349 27.10 -34.53 7.88
C THR A 349 26.14 -35.32 6.98
N ASP A 350 25.82 -36.56 7.35
CA ASP A 350 24.86 -37.41 6.62
C ASP A 350 23.42 -36.83 6.64
N ALA A 351 23.09 -35.97 7.61
CA ALA A 351 21.78 -35.31 7.69
C ALA A 351 21.53 -34.40 6.48
N ASP A 352 22.58 -33.69 6.05
CA ASP A 352 22.56 -32.78 4.89
C ASP A 352 22.27 -33.52 3.57
N CYS A 353 22.40 -34.86 3.58
CA CYS A 353 22.34 -35.73 2.42
C CYS A 353 20.99 -36.43 2.20
N GLY A 354 20.07 -36.41 3.19
CA GLY A 354 18.70 -36.91 3.01
C GLY A 354 18.62 -38.39 2.63
N GLY A 355 19.35 -39.26 3.33
CA GLY A 355 19.38 -40.71 3.09
C GLY A 355 20.60 -41.22 2.30
N MET A 356 21.58 -40.36 2.06
CA MET A 356 22.90 -40.67 1.46
C MET A 356 24.03 -40.43 2.46
N THR A 357 25.20 -41.03 2.25
CA THR A 357 26.39 -40.83 3.10
C THR A 357 27.18 -39.59 2.71
N CYS A 358 27.71 -38.86 3.69
CA CYS A 358 28.49 -37.64 3.50
C CYS A 358 30.00 -37.95 3.42
N GLU A 359 30.47 -38.25 2.21
CA GLU A 359 31.80 -38.78 1.93
C GLU A 359 32.79 -37.69 1.49
N THR A 360 34.03 -37.80 1.96
CA THR A 360 35.12 -36.90 1.54
C THR A 360 35.59 -37.26 0.13
N GLY A 361 35.35 -36.36 -0.83
CA GLY A 361 35.82 -36.48 -2.21
C GLY A 361 37.33 -36.28 -2.35
N ALA A 362 37.87 -36.59 -3.54
CA ALA A 362 39.30 -36.51 -3.84
C ALA A 362 39.89 -35.08 -3.75
N SER A 363 39.03 -34.05 -3.79
CA SER A 363 39.38 -32.63 -3.58
C SER A 363 39.35 -32.20 -2.11
N GLY A 364 39.08 -33.11 -1.16
CA GLY A 364 38.89 -32.80 0.26
C GLY A 364 37.50 -32.26 0.62
N LEU A 365 36.69 -31.86 -0.37
CA LEU A 365 35.30 -31.45 -0.16
C LEU A 365 34.42 -32.68 0.16
N LYS A 366 33.56 -32.54 1.17
CA LYS A 366 32.55 -33.53 1.55
C LYS A 366 31.29 -33.40 0.68
N ARG A 367 30.74 -34.53 0.24
CA ARG A 367 29.58 -34.62 -0.67
C ARG A 367 28.70 -35.82 -0.39
N CYS A 368 27.45 -35.74 -0.82
CA CYS A 368 26.49 -36.81 -0.67
C CYS A 368 26.69 -37.90 -1.73
N ALA A 369 26.96 -39.13 -1.28
CA ALA A 369 27.09 -40.31 -2.12
C ALA A 369 25.96 -41.32 -1.82
N GLY A 370 25.40 -41.89 -2.89
CA GLY A 370 24.54 -43.07 -2.75
C GLY A 370 25.36 -44.28 -2.35
N ALA A 371 24.86 -45.08 -1.41
CA ALA A 371 25.52 -46.31 -0.94
C ALA A 371 26.01 -47.14 -2.15
N PRO A 372 27.27 -47.64 -2.15
CA PRO A 372 27.99 -47.97 -3.37
C PRO A 372 27.34 -49.11 -4.17
N GLY A 373 26.52 -48.72 -5.15
CA GLY A 373 25.95 -49.61 -6.14
C GLY A 373 27.05 -50.37 -6.87
N THR A 374 26.94 -51.69 -6.92
CA THR A 374 27.95 -52.58 -7.48
C THR A 374 28.33 -52.17 -8.90
N LEU A 375 29.55 -51.65 -9.05
CA LEU A 375 30.12 -51.35 -10.37
C LEU A 375 30.00 -52.59 -11.28
N PRO A 376 29.43 -52.44 -12.50
CA PRO A 376 29.35 -53.56 -13.42
C PRO A 376 30.77 -54.04 -13.75
N ARG A 377 31.06 -55.31 -13.43
CA ARG A 377 32.38 -55.90 -13.68
C ARG A 377 32.73 -55.75 -15.16
N LEU A 378 33.79 -54.99 -15.45
CA LEU A 378 34.40 -54.95 -16.78
C LEU A 378 34.76 -56.38 -17.21
N GLY A 379 34.04 -56.88 -18.21
CA GLY A 379 34.26 -58.22 -18.74
C GLY A 379 35.66 -58.31 -19.36
N VAL A 380 36.44 -59.32 -18.95
CA VAL A 380 37.78 -59.55 -19.50
C VAL A 380 37.64 -60.02 -20.95
N VAL A 381 37.81 -59.10 -21.89
CA VAL A 381 37.83 -59.41 -23.32
C VAL A 381 39.09 -60.24 -23.62
N LYS A 382 38.92 -61.54 -23.83
CA LYS A 382 39.96 -62.40 -24.39
C LYS A 382 40.20 -62.02 -25.85
N LEU A 383 41.36 -61.44 -26.14
CA LEU A 383 41.84 -61.30 -27.51
C LEU A 383 42.14 -62.71 -28.09
N PRO A 384 41.64 -63.06 -29.28
CA PRO A 384 42.05 -64.28 -29.97
C PRO A 384 43.50 -64.15 -30.48
N ALA A 385 44.20 -65.29 -30.56
CA ALA A 385 45.57 -65.33 -31.05
C ALA A 385 45.65 -65.08 -32.57
N ALA A 386 46.79 -64.57 -33.03
CA ALA A 386 47.02 -64.26 -34.45
C ALA A 386 47.08 -65.53 -35.31
N GLY A 387 46.35 -65.53 -36.43
CA GLY A 387 46.51 -66.48 -37.53
C GLY A 387 47.18 -65.81 -38.73
N CYS A 388 48.25 -66.40 -39.25
CA CYS A 388 48.94 -65.87 -40.43
C CYS A 388 48.14 -66.15 -41.71
N SER A 389 47.92 -65.15 -42.55
CA SER A 389 47.63 -65.35 -43.98
C SER A 389 48.23 -64.22 -44.83
N THR A 390 48.64 -64.55 -46.04
CA THR A 390 49.31 -63.66 -46.99
C THR A 390 48.30 -62.95 -47.90
N GLY A 391 48.37 -61.62 -48.03
CA GLY A 391 47.53 -60.86 -48.97
C GLY A 391 48.08 -59.46 -49.25
N SER A 392 48.37 -59.18 -50.52
CA SER A 392 49.07 -57.96 -50.99
C SER A 392 48.17 -56.71 -51.04
N GLY A 393 48.74 -55.54 -50.71
CA GLY A 393 48.15 -54.20 -50.91
C GLY A 393 48.65 -53.22 -49.84
N PHE A 394 49.66 -52.36 -50.07
CA PHE A 394 49.59 -51.05 -50.76
C PHE A 394 48.46 -50.13 -50.22
N LEU A 395 48.70 -48.87 -49.79
CA LEU A 395 49.87 -47.96 -49.90
C LEU A 395 50.04 -47.13 -48.60
N THR A 396 51.28 -46.77 -48.22
CA THR A 396 51.77 -45.51 -47.57
C THR A 396 50.95 -44.69 -46.54
N LEU A 397 51.53 -44.00 -45.53
CA LEU A 397 52.85 -44.04 -44.84
C LEU A 397 52.82 -43.01 -43.66
N VAL A 398 53.56 -43.27 -42.56
CA VAL A 398 54.47 -42.36 -41.77
C VAL A 398 54.05 -40.87 -41.46
N ALA A 399 54.36 -40.23 -40.32
CA ALA A 399 55.44 -40.36 -39.33
C ALA A 399 54.91 -40.13 -37.88
N LEU A 400 55.31 -40.86 -36.83
CA LEU A 400 56.59 -40.87 -36.07
C LEU A 400 56.94 -39.59 -35.28
N LEU A 401 56.98 -39.74 -33.94
CA LEU A 401 58.02 -39.25 -33.00
C LEU A 401 57.69 -39.78 -31.59
N LEU A 402 57.97 -41.05 -31.28
CA LEU A 402 59.22 -41.55 -30.66
C LEU A 402 59.49 -41.09 -29.21
N PHE A 403 59.07 -41.97 -28.27
CA PHE A 403 59.83 -42.45 -27.10
C PHE A 403 60.88 -41.56 -26.42
N ARG A 404 60.69 -41.38 -25.10
CA ARG A 404 61.70 -41.84 -24.13
C ARG A 404 61.08 -42.36 -22.83
N ARG A 405 61.20 -43.68 -22.59
CA ARG A 405 61.15 -44.30 -21.26
C ARG A 405 62.56 -44.79 -20.92
N ARG A 406 63.03 -44.52 -19.70
CA ARG A 406 63.89 -45.45 -18.95
C ARG A 406 63.35 -45.55 -17.53
N ARG A 407 63.56 -46.71 -16.90
CA ARG A 407 63.21 -47.00 -15.51
C ARG A 407 64.46 -46.83 -14.64
N LEU A 408 64.21 -46.60 -13.34
CA LEU A 408 64.89 -47.17 -12.17
C LEU A 408 66.37 -47.54 -12.33
N VAL A 409 67.22 -46.85 -11.57
CA VAL A 409 67.73 -47.47 -10.33
C VAL A 409 66.96 -46.82 -9.19
#